data_AF-A0A936QSJ4-F1
#
_entry.id   AF-A0A936QSJ4-F1
#
_cell.length_a   1.000
_cell.length_b   1.000
_cell.length_c   1.000
_cell.angle_alpha   90.00
_cell.angle_beta   90.00
_cell.angle_gamma   90.00
#
_symmetry.space_group_name_H-M   'P 1'
#
loop_
_entity.id
_entity.type
_entity.pdbx_description
1 polymer ?
#
loop_
_entity_poly.entity_id
_entity_poly.type
_entity_poly.pdbx_seq_one_letter_code
_entity_poly.pdbx_strand_id
1 'polypeptide(L)'
;MKIGAAIFVLAMLYLFYPSYELQIRATTGDNWTTAGNPTWGNTIWSRDQCRKQGRALRDMQWRCRQNNPWHLLFQTSTRYDPEIRDGQEVLSGDASE
;
A
#
# COMPACT_ATOMS: atom_id res chain seq x y z
N MET A 1 26.67 22.84 -3.45
CA MET A 1 26.60 21.50 -4.07
C MET A 1 26.11 20.39 -3.13
N LYS A 2 26.66 20.23 -1.91
CA LYS A 2 26.25 19.12 -1.01
C LYS A 2 24.79 19.16 -0.54
N ILE A 3 24.25 20.35 -0.29
CA ILE A 3 22.85 20.53 0.17
C ILE A 3 21.86 20.15 -0.94
N GLY A 4 22.12 20.54 -2.18
CA GLY A 4 21.27 20.18 -3.32
C GLY A 4 21.21 18.67 -3.56
N ALA A 5 22.35 17.97 -3.42
CA ALA A 5 22.40 16.52 -3.50
C ALA A 5 21.60 15.86 -2.36
N ALA A 6 21.69 16.36 -1.12
CA ALA A 6 20.92 15.84 0.00
C ALA A 6 19.40 16.02 -0.19
N ILE A 7 18.96 17.19 -0.66
CA ILE A 7 17.55 17.45 -0.98
C ILE A 7 17.05 16.50 -2.08
N PHE A 8 17.85 16.30 -3.12
CA PHE A 8 17.52 15.39 -4.21
C PHE A 8 17.37 13.93 -3.73
N VAL A 9 18.29 13.46 -2.89
CA VAL A 9 18.21 12.12 -2.29
C VAL A 9 16.95 11.98 -1.42
N LEU A 10 16.63 12.97 -0.60
CA LEU A 10 15.41 12.95 0.23
C LEU A 10 14.14 12.96 -0.62
N ALA A 11 14.11 13.75 -1.70
CA ALA A 11 12.99 13.79 -2.63
C ALA A 11 12.79 12.46 -3.36
N MET A 12 13.89 11.83 -3.82
CA MET A 12 13.85 10.50 -4.39
C MET A 12 13.35 9.46 -3.38
N LEU A 13 13.90 9.45 -2.17
CA LEU A 13 13.42 8.56 -1.13
C LEU A 13 11.92 8.78 -0.90
N TYR A 14 11.45 10.02 -0.75
CA TYR A 14 10.02 10.29 -0.55
C TYR A 14 9.12 9.80 -1.71
N LEU A 15 9.54 10.02 -2.97
CA LEU A 15 8.75 9.62 -4.14
C LEU A 15 8.70 8.10 -4.33
N PHE A 16 9.82 7.41 -4.08
CA PHE A 16 9.97 5.98 -4.34
C PHE A 16 9.76 5.11 -3.11
N TYR A 17 9.72 5.68 -1.90
CA TYR A 17 9.52 4.91 -0.67
C TYR A 17 8.18 4.17 -0.74
N PRO A 18 8.17 2.83 -0.59
CA PRO A 18 6.95 2.06 -0.73
C PRO A 18 6.07 2.25 0.53
N SER A 19 5.04 3.09 0.39
CA SER A 19 3.98 3.24 1.37
C SER A 19 2.77 2.39 1.02
N TYR A 20 2.10 1.89 2.05
CA TYR A 20 0.91 1.06 1.94
C TYR A 20 -0.21 1.61 2.82
N GLU A 21 -1.43 1.44 2.33
CA GLU A 21 -2.66 1.69 3.06
C GLU A 21 -3.39 0.38 3.29
N LEU A 22 -3.98 0.24 4.48
CA LEU A 22 -4.82 -0.88 4.80
C LEU A 22 -6.21 -0.64 4.23
N GLN A 23 -6.65 -1.50 3.32
CA GLN A 23 -8.02 -1.53 2.84
C GLN A 23 -8.75 -2.70 3.45
N ILE A 24 -9.99 -2.47 3.87
CA ILE A 24 -10.83 -3.44 4.54
C ILE A 24 -12.18 -3.51 3.84
N ARG A 25 -12.81 -4.69 3.89
CA ARG A 25 -14.21 -4.87 3.52
C ARG A 25 -14.85 -5.84 4.49
N ALA A 26 -16.09 -5.56 4.86
CA ALA A 26 -16.84 -6.38 5.81
C ALA A 26 -17.26 -7.70 5.15
N THR A 27 -17.80 -7.65 3.93
CA THR A 27 -18.24 -8.85 3.21
C THR A 27 -17.79 -8.88 1.74
N THR A 28 -17.85 -10.07 1.14
CA THR A 28 -17.55 -10.27 -0.29
C THR A 28 -18.68 -9.68 -1.13
N GLY A 29 -18.47 -8.45 -1.62
CA GLY A 29 -19.49 -7.69 -2.36
C GLY A 29 -19.51 -6.21 -1.95
N ASP A 30 -18.98 -5.91 -0.76
CA ASP A 30 -18.81 -4.54 -0.30
C ASP A 30 -17.61 -3.88 -0.99
N ASN A 31 -17.71 -2.56 -1.15
CA ASN A 31 -16.60 -1.74 -1.62
C ASN A 31 -15.46 -1.77 -0.60
N TRP A 32 -14.23 -1.84 -1.11
CA TRP A 32 -13.04 -1.66 -0.29
C TRP A 32 -13.04 -0.26 0.29
N THR A 33 -13.03 -0.16 1.60
CA THR A 33 -12.82 1.10 2.31
C THR A 33 -11.40 1.12 2.81
N THR A 34 -10.71 2.24 2.63
CA THR A 34 -9.45 2.43 3.35
C THR A 34 -9.79 2.45 4.83
N ALA A 35 -9.09 1.67 5.65
CA ALA A 35 -9.22 1.67 7.10
C ALA A 35 -8.76 2.99 7.75
N GLY A 36 -8.74 4.08 6.98
CA GLY A 36 -8.75 5.46 7.44
C GLY A 36 -10.10 5.75 8.10
N ASN A 37 -10.29 5.17 9.28
CA ASN A 37 -11.29 5.59 10.23
C ASN A 37 -11.04 7.09 10.55
N PRO A 38 -12.07 7.93 10.73
CA PRO A 38 -11.89 9.30 11.24
C PRO A 38 -11.05 9.41 12.53
N THR A 39 -10.82 8.32 13.28
CA THR A 39 -9.89 8.29 14.43
C THR A 39 -8.42 8.03 14.07
N TRP A 40 -8.13 7.48 12.90
CA TRP A 40 -6.81 7.04 12.44
C TRP A 40 -6.57 7.59 11.03
N GLY A 41 -6.32 8.91 10.94
CA GLY A 41 -6.12 9.60 9.66
C GLY A 41 -5.07 8.93 8.77
N ASN A 42 -5.13 9.15 7.45
CA ASN A 42 -4.25 8.61 6.38
C ASN A 42 -2.92 8.03 6.88
N THR A 43 -2.96 6.81 7.42
CA THR A 43 -1.79 6.24 8.05
C THR A 43 -1.01 5.54 6.96
N ILE A 44 0.11 6.12 6.60
CA ILE A 44 1.07 5.54 5.67
C ILE A 44 1.87 4.49 6.42
N TRP A 45 1.69 3.23 6.05
CA TRP A 45 2.39 2.10 6.66
C TRP A 45 3.49 1.58 5.74
N SER A 46 4.51 0.96 6.34
CA SER A 46 5.34 -0.02 5.62
C SER A 46 4.53 -1.30 5.34
N ARG A 47 4.98 -2.13 4.40
CA ARG A 47 4.29 -3.40 4.03
C ARG A 47 4.03 -4.27 5.27
N ASP A 48 5.04 -4.42 6.12
CA ASP A 48 4.98 -5.29 7.29
C ASP A 48 4.00 -4.78 8.33
N GLN A 49 4.00 -3.47 8.59
CA GLN A 49 3.04 -2.88 9.51
C GLN A 49 1.62 -2.98 8.97
N CYS A 50 1.41 -2.76 7.66
CA CYS A 50 0.10 -2.94 7.05
C CYS A 50 -0.41 -4.38 7.21
N ARG A 51 0.44 -5.39 6.93
CA ARG A 51 0.07 -6.81 7.14
C ARG A 51 -0.19 -7.13 8.61
N LYS A 52 0.59 -6.55 9.53
CA LYS A 52 0.39 -6.73 10.98
C LYS A 52 -0.98 -6.19 11.42
N GLN A 53 -1.35 -4.99 10.97
CA GLN A 53 -2.66 -4.40 11.27
C GLN A 53 -3.79 -5.17 10.60
N GLY A 54 -3.62 -5.58 9.35
CA GLY A 54 -4.58 -6.42 8.64
C GLY A 54 -4.86 -7.73 9.36
N ARG A 55 -3.82 -8.44 9.79
CA ARG A 55 -3.97 -9.70 10.58
C ARG A 55 -4.69 -9.50 11.91
N ALA A 56 -4.70 -8.29 12.48
CA ALA A 56 -5.46 -7.99 13.68
C ALA A 56 -6.98 -7.92 13.43
N LEU A 57 -7.40 -7.72 12.18
CA LEU A 57 -8.80 -7.69 11.76
C LEU A 57 -9.25 -9.13 11.44
N ARG A 58 -9.87 -9.79 12.43
CA ARG A 58 -10.23 -11.22 12.33
C ARG A 58 -11.42 -11.51 11.42
N ASP A 59 -12.45 -10.66 11.47
CA ASP A 59 -13.75 -10.92 10.83
C ASP A 59 -13.95 -10.10 9.54
N MET A 60 -12.91 -9.42 9.07
CA MET A 60 -12.95 -8.58 7.89
C MET A 60 -11.92 -9.05 6.88
N GLN A 61 -12.25 -8.97 5.60
CA GLN A 61 -11.24 -9.14 4.58
C GLN A 61 -10.41 -7.87 4.49
N TRP A 62 -9.09 -8.04 4.40
CA TRP A 62 -8.15 -6.95 4.37
C TRP A 62 -7.14 -7.14 3.25
N ARG A 63 -6.62 -6.03 2.73
CA ARG A 63 -5.51 -6.00 1.79
C ARG A 63 -4.67 -4.76 2.01
N CYS A 64 -3.41 -4.85 1.64
CA CYS A 64 -2.50 -3.71 1.63
C CYS A 64 -2.41 -3.15 0.22
N ARG A 65 -2.87 -1.92 0.02
CA ARG A 65 -2.76 -1.23 -1.27
C ARG A 65 -1.56 -0.28 -1.21
N GLN A 66 -0.66 -0.38 -2.18
CA GLN A 66 0.44 0.57 -2.27
C GLN A 66 -0.11 1.97 -2.61
N ASN A 67 0.33 3.00 -1.88
CA ASN A 67 -0.13 4.38 -2.02
C ASN A 67 1.02 5.39 -2.08
N ASN A 68 2.18 5.00 -2.66
CA ASN A 68 3.26 5.97 -2.83
C ASN A 68 3.03 6.85 -4.07
N PRO A 69 3.56 8.08 -4.09
CA PRO A 69 3.34 9.02 -5.20
C PRO A 69 3.75 8.43 -6.55
N TRP A 70 4.85 7.65 -6.58
CA TRP A 70 5.27 6.94 -7.78
C TRP A 70 4.23 5.93 -8.26
N HIS A 71 3.71 5.08 -7.38
CA HIS A 71 2.69 4.10 -7.74
C HIS A 71 1.40 4.75 -8.21
N LEU A 72 0.97 5.87 -7.60
CA LEU A 72 -0.19 6.63 -8.05
C LEU A 72 0.01 7.24 -9.45
N LEU A 73 1.21 7.78 -9.72
CA LEU A 73 1.56 8.28 -11.05
C LEU A 73 1.58 7.16 -12.09
N PHE A 74 2.06 5.97 -11.74
CA PHE A 74 2.05 4.82 -12.65
C PHE A 74 0.66 4.23 -12.86
N GLN A 75 -0.16 4.13 -11.82
CA GLN A 75 -1.54 3.63 -11.91
C GLN A 75 -2.41 4.55 -12.79
N THR A 76 -2.15 5.86 -12.77
CA THR A 76 -2.87 6.84 -13.61
C THR A 76 -2.33 6.90 -15.05
N SER A 77 -1.02 6.74 -15.23
CA SER A 77 -0.37 6.82 -16.57
C SER A 77 -0.32 5.50 -17.34
N THR A 78 -0.44 4.36 -16.64
CA THR A 78 -0.45 3.03 -17.25
C THR A 78 -1.73 2.31 -16.82
N ARG A 79 -2.41 1.61 -17.75
CA ARG A 79 -3.50 0.65 -17.44
C ARG A 79 -3.02 -0.56 -16.61
N TYR A 80 -1.85 -0.46 -16.00
CA TYR A 80 -1.31 -1.47 -15.13
C TYR A 80 -2.11 -1.44 -13.84
N ASP A 81 -2.93 -2.47 -13.64
CA ASP A 81 -3.66 -2.66 -12.40
C ASP A 81 -2.78 -3.44 -11.41
N PRO A 82 -2.17 -2.76 -10.43
CA PRO A 82 -1.27 -3.39 -9.47
C PRO A 82 -1.99 -4.39 -8.58
N GLU A 83 -3.33 -4.31 -8.45
CA GLU A 83 -4.12 -5.29 -7.69
C GLU A 83 -4.06 -6.68 -8.35
N ILE A 84 -3.92 -6.74 -9.69
CA ILE A 84 -3.78 -8.00 -10.42
C ILE A 84 -2.41 -8.63 -10.17
N ARG A 85 -1.32 -7.85 -10.18
CA ARG A 85 0.02 -8.39 -9.88
C ARG A 85 0.11 -8.84 -8.43
N ASP A 86 -0.34 -8.01 -7.49
CA ASP A 86 -0.23 -8.33 -6.07
C ASP A 86 -1.15 -9.52 -5.70
N GLY A 87 -2.28 -9.68 -6.39
CA GLY A 87 -3.11 -10.89 -6.34
C GLY A 87 -2.40 -12.12 -6.91
N GLN A 88 -1.63 -11.95 -7.99
CA GLN A 88 -0.80 -13.01 -8.56
C GLN A 88 0.35 -13.42 -7.64
N GLU A 89 1.00 -12.51 -6.91
CA GLU A 89 2.03 -12.85 -5.90
C GLU A 89 1.47 -13.68 -4.74
N VAL A 90 0.25 -13.37 -4.29
CA VAL A 90 -0.41 -14.15 -3.22
C VAL A 90 -0.80 -15.55 -3.72
N LEU A 91 -1.16 -15.68 -4.99
CA LEU A 91 -1.51 -16.95 -5.63
C LEU A 91 -0.29 -17.76 -6.10
N SER A 92 0.83 -17.11 -6.42
CA SER A 92 2.03 -17.75 -6.95
C SER A 92 2.87 -18.46 -5.89
N GLY A 93 2.52 -18.36 -4.61
CA GLY A 93 3.08 -19.23 -3.59
C GLY A 93 4.53 -18.94 -3.20
N ASP A 94 5.11 -17.80 -3.56
CA ASP A 94 6.40 -17.31 -3.01
C ASP A 94 6.25 -16.73 -1.59
N ALA A 95 5.25 -17.24 -0.84
CA ALA A 95 5.08 -17.04 0.59
C ALA A 95 5.77 -18.17 1.38
N SER A 96 6.99 -18.53 0.98
CA SER A 96 7.86 -19.41 1.77
C SER A 96 8.87 -18.57 2.54
N GLU A 97 8.40 -17.99 3.64
CA GLU A 97 9.10 -17.95 4.94
C GLU A 97 8.13 -17.54 6.06
#